data_AF-H8H010-F1
#
_entry.id   AF-H8H010-F1
#
_cell.length_a   1.000
_cell.length_b   1.000
_cell.length_c   1.000
_cell.angle_alpha   90.00
_cell.angle_beta   90.00
_cell.angle_gamma   90.00
#
_symmetry.space_group_name_H-M   'P 1'
#
loop_
_entity.id
_entity.type
_entity.pdbx_description
1 polymer ?
#
loop_
_entity_poly.entity_id
_entity_poly.type
_entity_poly.pdbx_seq_one_letter_code
_entity_poly.pdbx_strand_id
1 'polypeptide(L)'
;MVGEPVQFSVTVRTPGYLTLVALNPSGYASPLVQNAYVGAGTTTFPRVQDGATYNVAAPRGLQRVRAIFTRVRPTADLVFSGVYDGQRWNGATETYLQPYAVADRDVQETYIYIR
;
A
#
# COMPACT_ATOMS: atom_id res chain seq x y z
N MET A 1 20.80 -1.20 -6.60
CA MET A 1 19.50 -0.97 -7.26
C MET A 1 18.84 0.25 -6.62
N VAL A 2 19.40 1.43 -6.87
CA VAL A 2 18.83 2.71 -6.40
C VAL A 2 18.49 3.49 -7.65
N GLY A 3 17.25 3.96 -7.75
CA GLY A 3 16.73 4.65 -8.94
C GLY A 3 16.06 3.76 -9.99
N GLU A 4 15.90 2.46 -9.76
CA GLU A 4 15.09 1.59 -10.63
C GLU A 4 13.59 1.78 -10.36
N PRO A 5 12.76 1.88 -11.41
CA PRO A 5 11.31 1.97 -11.26
C PRO A 5 10.74 0.62 -10.82
N VAL A 6 9.88 0.65 -9.81
CA VAL A 6 9.14 -0.51 -9.32
C VAL A 6 7.70 -0.42 -9.78
N GLN A 7 7.16 -1.56 -10.20
CA GLN A 7 5.74 -1.72 -10.48
C GLN A 7 5.13 -2.73 -9.53
N PHE A 8 3.88 -2.46 -9.13
CA PHE A 8 3.08 -3.37 -8.31
C PHE A 8 1.84 -3.78 -9.10
N SER A 9 1.71 -5.08 -9.37
CA SER A 9 0.49 -5.64 -9.97
C SER A 9 -0.37 -6.26 -8.88
N VAL A 10 -1.61 -5.80 -8.77
CA VAL A 10 -2.58 -6.28 -7.79
C VAL A 10 -3.78 -6.85 -8.53
N THR A 11 -4.17 -8.07 -8.18
CA THR A 11 -5.35 -8.72 -8.74
C THR A 11 -6.46 -8.77 -7.70
N VAL A 12 -7.62 -8.20 -8.03
CA VAL A 12 -8.81 -8.22 -7.17
C VAL A 12 -9.93 -9.00 -7.85
N ARG A 13 -10.75 -9.69 -7.05
CA ARG A 13 -11.85 -10.53 -7.55
C ARG A 13 -13.14 -9.74 -7.80
N THR A 14 -13.31 -8.62 -7.11
CA THR A 14 -14.46 -7.73 -7.22
C THR A 14 -13.98 -6.28 -7.32
N PRO A 15 -14.73 -5.38 -7.97
CA PRO A 15 -14.39 -3.96 -7.97
C PRO A 15 -14.36 -3.37 -6.55
N GLY A 16 -13.52 -2.36 -6.35
CA GLY A 16 -13.38 -1.69 -5.06
C GLY A 16 -12.28 -0.64 -5.07
N TYR A 17 -11.70 -0.40 -3.91
CA TYR A 17 -10.70 0.62 -3.66
C TYR A 17 -9.43 0.00 -3.11
N LEU A 18 -8.30 0.47 -3.60
CA LEU A 18 -6.98 0.01 -3.24
C LEU A 18 -6.15 1.15 -2.66
N THR A 19 -5.55 0.90 -1.51
CA THR A 19 -4.53 1.75 -0.89
C THR A 19 -3.23 0.96 -0.83
N LEU A 20 -2.17 1.46 -1.46
CA LEU A 20 -0.83 0.88 -1.43
C LEU A 20 0.04 1.72 -0.50
N VAL A 21 0.69 1.07 0.45
CA VAL A 21 1.49 1.73 1.48
C VAL A 21 2.82 1.01 1.62
N ALA A 22 3.90 1.79 1.71
CA ALA A 22 5.25 1.27 1.88
C ALA A 22 5.76 1.56 3.29
N LEU A 23 6.46 0.60 3.89
CA LEU A 23 7.23 0.75 5.11
C LEU A 23 8.70 0.55 4.77
N ASN A 24 9.48 1.62 4.90
CA ASN A 24 10.90 1.63 4.61
C ASN A 24 11.70 0.95 5.75
N PRO A 25 12.94 0.51 5.49
CA PRO A 25 13.80 -0.09 6.51
C PRO A 25 14.06 0.80 7.74
N SER A 26 13.98 2.12 7.58
CA SER A 26 14.06 3.10 8.68
C SER A 26 12.82 3.16 9.55
N GLY A 27 11.75 2.43 9.22
CA GLY A 27 10.46 2.45 9.90
C GLY A 27 9.53 3.59 9.46
N TYR A 28 9.91 4.41 8.48
CA TYR A 28 9.01 5.41 7.91
C TYR A 28 8.01 4.76 6.95
N ALA A 29 6.73 4.99 7.19
CA ALA A 29 5.63 4.53 6.34
C ALA A 29 5.10 5.68 5.47
N SER A 30 4.74 5.38 4.22
CA SER A 30 4.12 6.35 3.31
C SER A 30 3.11 5.70 2.36
N PRO A 31 2.01 6.40 2.03
CA PRO A 31 1.14 5.96 0.95
C PRO A 31 1.84 6.14 -0.40
N LEU A 32 1.76 5.10 -1.22
CA LEU A 32 2.15 5.11 -2.64
C LEU A 32 0.93 5.40 -3.53
N VAL A 33 -0.23 4.87 -3.12
CA VAL A 33 -1.54 5.04 -3.75
C VAL A 33 -2.57 5.14 -2.64
N GLN A 34 -3.52 6.05 -2.77
CA GLN A 34 -4.56 6.26 -1.77
C GLN A 34 -5.93 6.12 -2.39
N ASN A 35 -6.75 5.20 -1.85
CA ASN A 35 -8.16 5.05 -2.17
C ASN A 35 -8.45 4.97 -3.68
N ALA A 36 -7.56 4.33 -4.44
CA ALA A 36 -7.66 4.22 -5.88
C ALA A 36 -8.75 3.22 -6.26
N TYR A 37 -9.72 3.64 -7.06
CA TYR A 37 -10.68 2.71 -7.62
C TYR A 37 -9.98 1.71 -8.56
N VAL A 38 -10.33 0.43 -8.42
CA VAL A 38 -9.86 -0.69 -9.24
C VAL A 38 -11.05 -1.56 -9.64
N GLY A 39 -11.07 -1.98 -10.91
CA GLY A 39 -12.02 -2.98 -11.39
C GLY A 39 -11.61 -4.39 -10.97
N ALA A 40 -12.49 -5.37 -11.18
CA ALA A 40 -12.09 -6.78 -11.10
C ALA A 40 -11.00 -7.10 -12.12
N GLY A 41 -10.07 -7.98 -11.75
CA GLY A 41 -8.88 -8.30 -12.54
C GLY A 41 -7.62 -7.62 -12.01
N THR A 42 -6.61 -7.52 -12.87
CA THR A 42 -5.29 -7.01 -12.50
C THR A 42 -5.16 -5.53 -12.81
N THR A 43 -4.71 -4.75 -11.83
CA THR A 43 -4.28 -3.35 -12.01
C THR A 43 -2.81 -3.23 -11.65
N THR A 44 -2.03 -2.55 -12.50
CA THR A 44 -0.61 -2.26 -12.26
C THR A 44 -0.43 -0.81 -11.86
N PHE A 45 0.41 -0.58 -10.84
CA PHE A 45 0.76 0.72 -10.29
C PHE A 45 2.27 0.98 -10.45
N PRO A 46 2.70 2.25 -10.63
CA PRO A 46 1.85 3.43 -10.75
C PRO A 46 1.10 3.44 -12.08
N ARG A 47 -0.15 3.90 -12.08
CA ARG A 47 -0.93 4.14 -13.30
C ARG A 47 -0.52 5.48 -13.90
N VAL A 48 -0.79 5.67 -15.18
CA VAL A 48 -0.53 6.95 -15.87
C VAL A 48 -1.13 8.14 -15.12
N GLN A 49 -2.37 7.98 -14.63
CA GLN A 49 -3.09 9.02 -13.87
C GLN A 49 -2.55 9.26 -12.46
N ASP A 50 -1.75 8.35 -11.90
CA ASP A 50 -1.17 8.54 -10.57
C ASP A 50 0.01 9.53 -10.61
N GLY A 51 0.52 9.87 -11.81
CA GLY A 51 1.51 10.92 -12.03
C GLY A 51 2.84 10.69 -11.29
N ALA A 52 3.11 9.45 -10.86
CA ALA A 52 4.21 9.10 -9.99
C ALA A 52 5.09 8.00 -10.61
N THR A 53 6.36 8.00 -10.25
CA THR A 53 7.26 6.85 -10.45
C THR A 53 7.72 6.37 -9.08
N TYR A 54 7.51 5.09 -8.78
CA TYR A 54 8.02 4.50 -7.55
C TYR A 54 9.47 4.08 -7.78
N ASN A 55 10.40 4.90 -7.31
CA ASN A 55 11.82 4.58 -7.39
C ASN A 55 12.26 3.88 -6.12
N VAL A 56 13.07 2.83 -6.27
CA VAL A 56 13.79 2.27 -5.12
C VAL A 56 14.77 3.33 -4.61
N ALA A 57 14.54 3.82 -3.39
CA ALA A 57 15.35 4.84 -2.74
C ALA A 57 15.95 4.31 -1.44
N ALA A 58 17.04 4.94 -0.98
CA ALA A 58 17.60 4.67 0.34
C ALA A 58 16.53 4.89 1.45
N PRO A 59 16.63 4.19 2.60
CA PRO A 59 17.73 3.35 3.05
C PRO A 59 17.73 1.92 2.47
N ARG A 60 18.93 1.32 2.40
CA ARG A 60 19.11 -0.10 2.05
C ARG A 60 18.45 -1.00 3.08
N GLY A 61 17.99 -2.18 2.64
CA GLY A 61 17.34 -3.16 3.51
C GLY A 61 15.97 -3.62 2.99
N LEU A 62 15.19 -4.22 3.88
CA LEU A 62 13.88 -4.77 3.57
C LEU A 62 12.80 -3.67 3.60
N GLN A 63 12.25 -3.34 2.45
CA GLN A 63 11.05 -2.51 2.34
C GLN A 63 9.82 -3.42 2.29
N ARG A 64 8.81 -3.15 3.12
CA ARG A 64 7.51 -3.85 3.08
C ARG A 64 6.53 -3.01 2.29
N VAL A 65 5.73 -3.63 1.44
CA VAL A 65 4.64 -2.96 0.74
C VAL A 65 3.36 -3.72 1.03
N ARG A 66 2.35 -3.01 1.51
CA ARG A 66 1.05 -3.56 1.85
C ARG A 66 -0.02 -2.99 0.92
N ALA A 67 -0.80 -3.90 0.36
CA ALA A 67 -2.00 -3.62 -0.39
C ALA A 67 -3.20 -3.80 0.52
N ILE A 68 -3.97 -2.73 0.69
CA ILE A 68 -5.18 -2.70 1.50
C ILE A 68 -6.35 -2.50 0.53
N PHE A 69 -7.24 -3.49 0.48
CA PHE A 69 -8.44 -3.46 -0.33
C PHE A 69 -9.66 -3.18 0.55
N THR A 70 -10.55 -2.32 0.07
CA THR A 70 -11.91 -2.15 0.61
C THR A 70 -12.93 -2.15 -0.53
N ARG A 71 -14.06 -2.83 -0.37
CA ARG A 71 -15.12 -2.82 -1.38
C ARG A 71 -15.85 -1.47 -1.45
N VAL A 72 -16.06 -0.86 -0.28
CA VAL A 72 -16.71 0.44 -0.14
C VAL A 72 -15.65 1.55 -0.17
N ARG A 73 -16.02 2.70 -0.74
CA ARG A 73 -15.14 3.87 -0.81
C ARG A 73 -14.75 4.31 0.59
N PRO A 74 -13.45 4.40 0.90
CA PRO A 74 -13.01 4.99 2.15
C PRO A 74 -13.43 6.46 2.26
N THR A 75 -13.94 6.83 3.43
CA THR A 75 -14.29 8.22 3.78
C THR A 75 -13.11 8.97 4.42
N ALA A 76 -12.05 8.24 4.77
CA ALA A 76 -10.83 8.77 5.33
C ALA A 76 -9.61 8.25 4.57
N ASP A 77 -8.56 9.04 4.60
CA ASP A 77 -7.25 8.71 4.08
C ASP A 77 -6.42 7.99 5.15
N LEU A 78 -5.68 6.96 4.74
CA LEU A 78 -4.72 6.31 5.61
C LEU A 78 -3.48 7.22 5.77
N VAL A 79 -3.37 7.85 6.93
CA VAL A 79 -2.26 8.74 7.29
C VAL A 79 -1.30 8.01 8.21
N PHE A 80 -0.02 8.01 7.84
CA PHE A 80 1.06 7.57 8.70
C PHE A 80 1.80 8.76 9.29
N SER A 81 2.06 8.74 10.59
CA SER A 81 2.85 9.76 11.29
C SER A 81 3.90 9.11 12.20
N GLY A 82 5.14 9.54 12.05
CA GLY A 82 6.27 9.03 12.82
C GLY A 82 6.86 7.71 12.31
N VAL A 83 7.53 7.00 13.21
CA VAL A 83 8.23 5.74 12.92
C VAL A 83 7.37 4.57 13.39
N TYR A 84 7.22 3.58 12.49
CA TYR A 84 6.42 2.39 12.66
C TYR A 84 7.32 1.17 12.84
N ASP A 85 7.14 0.49 13.96
CA ASP A 85 7.57 -0.89 14.15
C ASP A 85 6.50 -1.86 13.64
N GLY A 86 6.75 -3.17 13.76
CA GLY A 86 5.79 -4.20 13.32
C GLY A 86 4.43 -4.12 14.00
N GLN A 87 4.36 -3.72 15.28
CA GLN A 87 3.10 -3.62 16.03
C GLN A 87 2.30 -2.39 15.61
N ARG A 88 2.93 -1.22 15.55
CA ARG A 88 2.30 0.03 15.10
C ARG A 88 1.86 -0.06 13.65
N TRP A 89 2.63 -0.75 12.80
CA TRP A 89 2.30 -1.00 11.40
C TRP A 89 0.99 -1.79 11.25
N ASN A 90 0.83 -2.85 12.04
CA ASN A 90 -0.40 -3.64 12.06
C ASN A 90 -1.56 -2.85 12.65
N GLY A 91 -1.36 -2.23 13.81
CA GLY A 91 -2.39 -1.42 14.48
C GLY A 91 -2.94 -0.29 13.62
N ALA A 92 -2.10 0.43 12.88
CA ALA A 92 -2.55 1.49 11.97
C ALA A 92 -3.47 0.96 10.86
N THR A 93 -3.16 -0.22 10.31
CA THR A 93 -4.00 -0.86 9.29
C THR A 93 -5.30 -1.39 9.90
N GLU A 94 -5.25 -1.98 11.09
CA GLU A 94 -6.43 -2.46 11.80
C GLU A 94 -7.39 -1.31 12.13
N THR A 95 -6.90 -0.19 12.65
CA THR A 95 -7.72 1.00 12.93
C THR A 95 -8.34 1.56 11.66
N TYR A 96 -7.57 1.67 10.57
CA TYR A 96 -8.09 2.13 9.28
C TYR A 96 -9.20 1.20 8.76
N LEU A 97 -9.06 -0.11 8.98
CA LEU A 97 -10.00 -1.11 8.50
C LEU A 97 -11.22 -1.33 9.40
N GLN A 98 -11.17 -0.88 10.66
CA GLN A 98 -12.21 -1.09 11.67
C GLN A 98 -13.64 -0.81 11.18
N PRO A 99 -13.91 0.25 10.37
CA PRO A 99 -15.27 0.54 9.91
C PRO A 99 -15.83 -0.43 8.85
N TYR A 100 -14.99 -1.24 8.20
CA TYR A 100 -15.41 -2.12 7.11
C TYR A 100 -15.63 -3.55 7.60
N ALA A 101 -16.67 -4.21 7.06
CA ALA A 101 -16.92 -5.62 7.31
C ALA A 101 -15.73 -6.49 6.87
N VAL A 102 -15.49 -7.60 7.56
CA VAL A 102 -14.40 -8.53 7.24
C VAL A 102 -14.52 -9.07 5.80
N ALA A 103 -15.74 -9.33 5.34
CA ALA A 103 -15.99 -9.76 3.98
C ALA A 103 -15.65 -8.68 2.93
N ASP A 104 -15.55 -7.41 3.33
CA ASP A 104 -15.45 -6.23 2.45
C ASP A 104 -14.03 -5.68 2.39
N ARG A 105 -13.07 -6.33 3.05
CA ARG A 105 -11.69 -5.87 3.17
C ARG A 105 -10.71 -7.03 3.02
N ASP A 106 -9.54 -6.72 2.48
CA ASP A 106 -8.42 -7.67 2.41
C ASP A 106 -7.10 -6.92 2.54
N VAL A 107 -6.07 -7.61 3.04
CA VAL A 107 -4.73 -7.07 3.23
C VAL A 107 -3.72 -8.09 2.73
N GLN A 108 -2.89 -7.67 1.78
CA GLN A 108 -1.79 -8.48 1.25
C GLN A 108 -0.47 -7.74 1.39
N GLU A 109 0.62 -8.45 1.61
CA GLU A 109 1.96 -7.86 1.74
C GLU A 109 2.95 -8.50 0.79
N THR A 110 3.88 -7.68 0.30
CA THR A 110 5.08 -8.09 -0.42
C THR A 110 6.30 -7.35 0.12
N TYR A 111 7.47 -7.80 -0.29
CA TYR A 111 8.75 -7.32 0.21
C TYR A 111 9.71 -7.03 -0.94
N ILE A 112 10.43 -5.91 -0.83
CA ILE A 112 11.49 -5.54 -1.76
C ILE A 112 12.79 -5.47 -0.96
N TYR A 113 13.83 -6.12 -1.48
CA TYR A 113 15.17 -6.04 -0.89
C TYR A 113 16.03 -5.01 -1.62
N ILE A 114 16.35 -3.91 -0.95
CA ILE A 114 17.12 -2.80 -1.50
C ILE A 114 18.61 -3.04 -1.20
N ARG A 115 19.38 -3.33 -2.26
CA ARG A 115 20.84 -3.56 -2.23
C ARG A 115 21.63 -2.46 -2.92
#